data_AF-A0A291BAE2-F1
#
_entry.id   AF-A0A291BAE2-F1
#
_cell.length_a   1.000
_cell.length_b   1.000
_cell.length_c   1.000
_cell.angle_alpha   90.00
_cell.angle_beta   90.00
_cell.angle_gamma   90.00
#
_symmetry.space_group_name_H-M   'P 1'
#
loop_
_entity.id
_entity.type
_entity.pdbx_description
1 polymer ?
#
loop_
_entity_poly.entity_id
_entity_poly.type
_entity_poly.pdbx_seq_one_letter_code
_entity_poly.pdbx_strand_id
1 'polypeptide(L)'
;MHLAIDINSHKIIAAKFNASNITGGEVRPNLLKQIRRKINEISAYGAYDTRPCYETIHIKRVVPLILPEKVATFGKQGHQRNLAISYQKLYGLNQH
;
A
#
# COMPACT_ATOMS: atom_id res chain seq x y z
N MET A 1 11.25 -9.13 1.48
CA MET A 1 11.85 -7.79 1.20
C MET A 1 10.76 -6.89 0.67
N HIS A 2 10.57 -5.68 1.22
CA HIS A 2 9.58 -4.69 0.75
C HIS A 2 10.29 -3.41 0.31
N LEU A 3 9.98 -2.90 -0.88
CA LEU A 3 10.53 -1.64 -1.40
C LEU A 3 9.39 -0.67 -1.68
N ALA A 4 9.61 0.60 -1.35
CA ALA A 4 8.85 1.74 -1.84
C ALA A 4 9.75 2.52 -2.80
N ILE A 5 9.27 2.76 -4.01
CA ILE A 5 10.00 3.44 -5.08
C ILE A 5 9.22 4.71 -5.42
N ASP A 6 9.92 5.84 -5.49
CA ASP A 6 9.35 7.06 -6.05
C ASP A 6 9.33 6.97 -7.57
N ILE A 7 8.14 7.05 -8.17
CA ILE A 7 7.97 6.82 -9.59
C ILE A 7 8.57 7.92 -10.47
N ASN A 8 8.69 9.14 -9.94
CA ASN A 8 9.22 10.28 -10.69
C ASN A 8 10.74 10.28 -10.76
N SER A 9 11.41 9.84 -9.69
CA SER A 9 12.87 9.83 -9.59
C SER A 9 13.48 8.44 -9.75
N HIS A 10 12.66 7.39 -9.87
CA HIS A 10 13.06 5.98 -9.89
C HIS A 10 13.94 5.57 -8.69
N LYS A 11 13.89 6.34 -7.59
CA LYS A 11 14.70 6.08 -6.40
C LYS A 11 13.92 5.25 -5.39
N ILE A 12 14.60 4.30 -4.77
CA ILE A 12 14.09 3.60 -3.60
C ILE A 12 14.01 4.61 -2.45
N ILE A 13 12.79 4.94 -2.02
CA ILE A 13 12.53 5.88 -0.92
C ILE A 13 12.33 5.17 0.40
N ALA A 14 12.07 3.87 0.38
CA ALA A 14 12.06 3.03 1.55
C ALA A 14 12.35 1.58 1.15
N ALA A 15 13.14 0.85 1.94
CA ALA A 15 13.31 -0.58 1.78
C ALA A 15 13.34 -1.22 3.17
N LYS A 16 12.66 -2.35 3.32
CA LYS A 16 12.69 -3.13 4.56
C LYS A 16 12.86 -4.61 4.27
N PHE A 17 13.93 -5.16 4.83
CA PHE A 17 14.16 -6.59 4.92
C PHE A 17 13.49 -7.10 6.19
N ASN A 18 12.56 -8.04 6.07
CA ASN A 18 11.92 -8.65 7.24
C ASN A 18 12.59 -10.00 7.47
N ALA A 19 13.27 -10.18 8.60
CA ALA A 19 13.64 -11.50 9.09
C ALA A 19 12.35 -12.25 9.42
N SER A 20 12.29 -13.54 9.14
CA SER A 20 11.10 -14.42 9.04
C SER A 20 10.15 -14.48 10.24
N ASN A 21 10.37 -13.70 11.30
CA ASN A 21 9.74 -13.88 12.60
C ASN A 21 8.92 -12.66 13.06
N ILE A 22 8.83 -11.59 12.27
CA ILE A 22 7.99 -10.41 12.59
C ILE A 22 6.76 -10.38 11.68
N THR A 23 5.59 -10.61 12.27
CA THR A 23 4.27 -10.58 11.62
C THR A 23 4.10 -9.25 10.88
N GLY A 24 3.85 -9.31 9.58
CA GLY A 24 3.93 -8.17 8.65
C GLY A 24 3.01 -6.98 8.94
N GLY A 25 2.15 -7.01 9.97
CA GLY A 25 1.27 -5.90 10.36
C GLY A 25 2.02 -4.74 11.04
N GLU A 26 2.89 -5.01 12.00
CA GLU A 26 3.61 -3.98 12.78
C GLU A 26 4.76 -3.32 12.00
N VAL A 27 5.29 -4.06 11.02
CA VAL A 27 6.42 -3.67 10.17
C VAL A 27 6.07 -2.52 9.23
N ARG A 28 4.81 -2.43 8.82
CA ARG A 28 4.29 -1.57 7.74
C ARG A 28 4.18 -0.08 8.06
N PRO A 29 3.54 0.34 9.17
CA PRO A 29 3.41 1.77 9.46
C PRO A 29 4.77 2.45 9.71
N ASN A 30 5.72 1.71 10.29
CA ASN A 30 7.07 2.23 10.54
C ASN A 30 7.85 2.52 9.25
N LEU A 31 7.65 1.76 8.17
CA LEU A 31 8.27 2.03 6.87
C LEU A 31 7.76 3.35 6.28
N LEU A 32 6.45 3.57 6.35
CA LEU A 32 5.84 4.81 5.88
C LEU A 32 6.40 6.00 6.66
N LYS A 33 6.56 5.89 7.99
CA LYS A 33 7.16 6.94 8.85
C LYS A 33 8.58 7.30 8.42
N GLN A 34 9.38 6.36 7.92
CA GLN A 34 10.77 6.62 7.50
C GLN A 34 10.88 7.55 6.27
N ILE A 35 9.83 7.69 5.48
CA ILE A 35 9.89 8.51 4.26
C ILE A 35 9.80 10.00 4.64
N ARG A 36 10.95 10.69 4.56
CA ARG A 36 11.10 12.12 4.91
C ARG A 36 10.71 13.09 3.80
N ARG A 37 10.66 12.61 2.55
CA ARG A 37 10.28 13.42 1.38
C ARG A 37 8.77 13.46 1.21
N LYS A 38 8.27 14.53 0.60
CA LYS A 38 6.86 14.62 0.20
C LYS A 38 6.63 13.64 -0.95
N ILE A 39 5.64 12.78 -0.80
CA ILE A 39 5.22 11.80 -1.80
C ILE A 39 3.77 12.12 -2.16
N ASN A 40 3.41 12.00 -3.43
CA ASN A 40 2.03 12.22 -3.87
C ASN A 40 1.21 10.93 -3.82
N GLU A 41 1.84 9.78 -4.10
CA GLU A 41 1.18 8.49 -4.23
C GLU A 41 2.08 7.34 -3.76
N ILE A 42 1.48 6.31 -3.14
CA ILE A 42 2.17 5.08 -2.71
C ILE A 42 1.48 3.89 -3.32
N SER A 43 2.22 3.11 -4.11
CA SER A 43 1.78 1.79 -4.53
C SER A 43 2.27 0.71 -3.56
N ALA A 44 1.40 -0.23 -3.22
CA ALA A 44 1.76 -1.37 -2.38
C ALA A 44 0.95 -2.63 -2.73
N TYR A 45 1.49 -3.79 -2.37
CA TYR A 45 0.80 -5.08 -2.52
C TYR A 45 -0.39 -5.20 -1.56
N GLY A 46 -1.33 -6.08 -1.90
CA GLY A 46 -2.59 -6.27 -1.16
C GLY A 46 -2.45 -6.63 0.30
N ALA A 47 -1.30 -7.16 0.69
CA ALA A 47 -1.01 -7.37 2.08
C ALA A 47 -1.06 -6.02 2.88
N TYR A 48 -0.81 -4.86 2.27
CA TYR A 48 -0.96 -3.53 2.87
C TYR A 48 -2.42 -3.02 2.96
N ASP A 49 -3.43 -3.76 2.47
CA ASP A 49 -4.87 -3.47 2.63
C ASP A 49 -5.32 -3.73 4.08
N THR A 50 -4.76 -2.96 5.00
CA THR A 50 -5.07 -3.01 6.43
C THR A 50 -5.35 -1.60 6.93
N ARG A 51 -6.28 -1.47 7.89
CA ARG A 51 -6.68 -0.16 8.45
C ARG A 51 -5.47 0.67 8.95
N PRO A 52 -4.49 0.11 9.69
CA PRO A 52 -3.33 0.88 10.16
C PRO A 52 -2.47 1.47 9.03
N CYS A 53 -2.43 0.80 7.87
CA CYS A 53 -1.72 1.33 6.70
C CYS A 53 -2.45 2.53 6.12
N TYR A 54 -3.78 2.44 5.95
CA TYR A 54 -4.59 3.56 5.47
C TYR A 54 -4.53 4.77 6.40
N GLU A 55 -4.58 4.57 7.73
CA GLU A 55 -4.40 5.66 8.70
C GLU A 55 -3.04 6.34 8.54
N THR A 56 -1.97 5.57 8.38
CA THR A 56 -0.62 6.12 8.21
C THR A 56 -0.48 6.88 6.88
N ILE A 57 -1.08 6.36 5.80
CA ILE A 57 -1.12 7.01 4.49
C ILE A 57 -1.92 8.32 4.56
N HIS A 58 -3.05 8.30 5.26
CA HIS A 58 -3.91 9.48 5.47
C HIS A 58 -3.20 10.57 6.27
N ILE A 59 -2.50 10.23 7.35
CA ILE A 59 -1.67 11.17 8.13
C ILE A 59 -0.61 11.83 7.23
N LYS A 60 -0.02 11.05 6.32
CA LYS A 60 0.96 11.56 5.36
C LYS A 60 0.36 12.32 4.18
N ARG A 61 -0.97 12.34 4.04
CA ARG A 61 -1.71 12.98 2.94
C ARG A 61 -1.26 12.49 1.57
N VAL A 62 -1.06 11.18 1.46
CA VAL A 62 -0.61 10.50 0.24
C VAL A 62 -1.77 9.71 -0.36
N VAL A 63 -1.83 9.58 -1.68
CA VAL A 63 -2.82 8.73 -2.36
C VAL A 63 -2.37 7.26 -2.29
N PRO A 64 -3.21 6.32 -1.78
CA PRO A 64 -2.89 4.90 -1.81
C PRO A 64 -3.29 4.25 -3.14
N LEU A 65 -2.33 3.59 -3.80
CA LEU A 65 -2.54 2.59 -4.85
C LEU A 65 -2.20 1.20 -4.33
N ILE A 66 -3.05 0.69 -3.43
CA ILE A 66 -2.88 -0.66 -2.90
C ILE A 66 -3.58 -1.64 -3.83
N LEU A 67 -2.81 -2.56 -4.42
CA LEU A 67 -3.34 -3.63 -5.25
C LEU A 67 -4.21 -4.53 -4.38
N PRO A 68 -5.51 -4.69 -4.64
CA PRO A 68 -6.34 -5.54 -3.80
C PRO A 68 -5.99 -7.01 -4.02
N GLU A 69 -6.09 -7.82 -2.97
CA GLU A 69 -5.97 -9.28 -3.11
C GLU A 69 -7.11 -9.83 -3.97
N LYS A 70 -6.91 -11.00 -4.60
CA LYS A 70 -7.93 -11.63 -5.47
C LYS A 70 -9.28 -11.85 -4.78
N VAL A 71 -9.25 -12.03 -3.46
CA VAL A 71 -10.42 -12.25 -2.60
C VAL A 71 -10.86 -10.99 -1.84
N ALA A 72 -10.28 -9.82 -2.14
CA ALA A 72 -10.61 -8.59 -1.44
C ALA A 72 -12.05 -8.16 -1.72
N THR A 73 -12.74 -7.74 -0.66
CA THR A 73 -14.14 -7.28 -0.70
C THR A 73 -14.22 -5.78 -0.46
N PHE A 74 -15.25 -5.15 -1.02
CA PHE A 74 -15.50 -3.73 -0.82
C PHE A 74 -15.54 -3.40 0.68
N GLY A 75 -14.90 -2.29 1.05
CA GLY A 75 -15.03 -1.70 2.39
C GLY A 75 -16.28 -0.85 2.50
N LYS A 76 -16.35 -0.04 3.55
CA LYS A 76 -17.41 0.97 3.71
C LYS A 76 -17.45 1.90 2.50
N GLN A 77 -18.62 2.50 2.23
CA GLN A 77 -18.76 3.51 1.19
C GLN A 77 -17.74 4.65 1.40
N GLY A 78 -17.10 5.09 0.32
CA GLY A 78 -16.04 6.10 0.36
C GLY A 78 -14.66 5.59 0.82
N HIS A 79 -14.52 4.32 1.19
CA HIS A 79 -13.21 3.78 1.58
C HIS A 79 -12.26 3.73 0.38
N GLN A 80 -11.01 4.19 0.58
CA GLN A 80 -10.01 4.36 -0.48
C GLN A 80 -9.73 3.06 -1.27
N ARG A 81 -9.81 1.90 -0.62
CA ARG A 81 -9.66 0.58 -1.28
C ARG A 81 -10.73 0.24 -2.33
N ASN A 82 -11.91 0.84 -2.26
CA ASN A 82 -13.04 0.46 -3.12
C ASN A 82 -12.75 0.76 -4.60
N LEU A 83 -12.06 1.87 -4.88
CA LEU A 83 -11.62 2.22 -6.24
C LEU A 83 -10.70 1.15 -6.82
N ALA A 84 -9.70 0.72 -6.05
CA ALA A 84 -8.76 -0.31 -6.47
C ALA A 84 -9.47 -1.65 -6.74
N ILE A 85 -10.43 -2.04 -5.89
CA ILE A 85 -11.23 -3.26 -6.07
C ILE A 85 -12.11 -3.16 -7.33
N SER A 86 -12.72 -1.99 -7.61
CA SER A 86 -13.50 -1.82 -8.84
C SER A 86 -12.64 -1.98 -10.10
N TYR A 87 -11.44 -1.39 -10.12
CA TYR A 87 -10.51 -1.56 -11.24
C TYR A 87 -10.10 -3.03 -11.43
N GLN A 88 -9.78 -3.73 -10.35
CA GLN A 88 -9.41 -5.14 -10.43
C GLN A 88 -10.56 -6.02 -10.98
N LYS A 89 -11.80 -5.78 -10.54
CA LYS A 89 -12.96 -6.53 -11.02
C LYS A 89 -13.31 -6.22 -12.47
N LEU A 90 -13.16 -4.97 -12.91
CA LEU A 90 -13.44 -4.56 -14.28
C LEU A 90 -12.40 -5.07 -15.28
N TYR A 91 -11.12 -5.03 -14.92
CA TYR A 91 -10.02 -5.31 -15.85
C TYR A 91 -9.31 -6.65 -15.60
N GLY A 92 -9.70 -7.42 -14.58
CA GLY A 92 -9.14 -8.75 -14.31
C GLY A 92 -7.65 -8.73 -13.92
N LEU A 93 -7.15 -7.63 -13.34
CA LEU A 93 -5.72 -7.32 -13.14
C LEU A 93 -4.94 -8.25 -12.17
N ASN A 94 -5.43 -9.44 -11.83
CA ASN A 94 -4.77 -10.42 -10.96
C ASN A 94 -5.10 -11.88 -11.38
N GLN A 95 -5.15 -12.15 -12.69
CA GLN A 95 -5.41 -13.50 -13.25
C GLN A 95 -4.16 -14.30 -13.65
N HIS A 96 -2.95 -13.78 -13.45
CA HIS A 96 -1.69 -14.49 -13.73
C HIS A 96 -0.97 -14.91 -12.45
#